data_AF-A0A076GA27-F1
#
_entry.id   AF-A0A076GA27-F1
#
_cell.length_a   1.000
_cell.length_b   1.000
_cell.length_c   1.000
_cell.angle_alpha   90.00
_cell.angle_beta   90.00
_cell.angle_gamma   90.00
#
_symmetry.space_group_name_H-M   'P 1'
#
loop_
_entity.id
_entity.type
_entity.pdbx_description
1 polymer ?
#
loop_
_entity_poly.entity_id
_entity_poly.type
_entity_poly.pdbx_seq_one_letter_code
_entity_poly.pdbx_strand_id
1 'polypeptide(L)'
;DGAKLVRDAFQLAKEKSPCIIFIDEIDAIGTKRFDSEVSGDREVQRTMLELLNQLDGFSSDDRIKVIAATNRADILDPALMRSGRLDRKIEFP
;
A
#
# COMPACT_ATOMS: atom_id res chain seq x y z
N ASP A 1 -9.56 4.52 11.61
CA ASP A 1 -8.86 5.68 11.03
C ASP A 1 -7.60 5.24 10.27
N GLY A 2 -7.74 4.29 9.34
CA GLY A 2 -6.59 3.62 8.69
C GLY A 2 -5.71 4.53 7.84
N ALA A 3 -6.30 5.48 7.11
CA ALA A 3 -5.55 6.45 6.32
C ALA A 3 -4.58 7.31 7.16
N LYS A 4 -4.95 7.65 8.41
CA LYS A 4 -4.05 8.39 9.30
C LYS A 4 -2.82 7.55 9.66
N LEU A 5 -3.00 6.27 9.98
CA LEU A 5 -1.90 5.36 10.31
C LEU A 5 -0.92 5.20 9.14
N VAL A 6 -1.43 5.14 7.91
CA VAL A 6 -0.56 5.11 6.71
C VAL A 6 0.29 6.37 6.62
N ARG A 7 -0.28 7.57 6.80
CA ARG A 7 0.49 8.82 6.80
C ARG A 7 1.56 8.84 7.90
N ASP A 8 1.19 8.46 9.10
CA ASP A 8 2.09 8.47 10.26
C ASP A 8 3.26 7.49 10.06
N ALA A 9 2.99 6.30 9.48
CA ALA A 9 4.03 5.31 9.18
C ALA A 9 5.05 5.80 8.14
N PHE A 10 4.57 6.41 7.05
CA PHE A 10 5.45 6.95 6.00
C PHE A 10 6.22 8.19 6.48
N GLN A 11 5.60 9.04 7.30
CA GLN A 11 6.27 10.17 7.93
C GLN A 11 7.42 9.69 8.85
N LEU A 12 7.17 8.68 9.68
CA LEU A 12 8.20 8.09 10.52
C LEU A 12 9.33 7.48 9.69
N ALA A 13 9.01 6.79 8.59
CA ALA A 13 10.02 6.23 7.69
C ALA A 13 10.91 7.32 7.05
N LYS A 14 10.35 8.50 6.72
CA LYS A 14 11.10 9.67 6.23
C LYS A 14 12.06 10.21 7.28
N GLU A 15 11.60 10.33 8.53
CA GLU A 15 12.43 10.78 9.65
C GLU A 15 13.55 9.80 10.01
N LYS A 16 13.35 8.49 9.74
CA LYS A 16 14.30 7.41 10.04
C LYS A 16 15.04 6.88 8.81
N SER A 17 15.00 7.59 7.69
CA SER A 17 15.62 7.16 6.43
C SER A 17 17.14 6.91 6.62
N PRO A 18 17.71 5.80 6.11
CA PRO A 18 17.10 4.79 5.23
C PRO A 18 16.22 3.77 5.99
N CYS A 19 15.08 3.39 5.40
CA CYS A 19 14.10 2.52 6.07
C CYS A 19 13.44 1.55 5.09
N ILE A 20 12.97 0.41 5.60
CA ILE A 20 12.09 -0.51 4.87
C ILE A 20 10.75 -0.58 5.58
N ILE A 21 9.67 -0.32 4.85
CA ILE A 21 8.30 -0.57 5.30
C ILE A 21 7.89 -1.95 4.80
N PHE A 22 7.58 -2.86 5.72
CA PHE A 22 7.01 -4.16 5.40
C PHE A 22 5.51 -4.16 5.70
N ILE A 23 4.71 -4.53 4.70
CA ILE A 23 3.24 -4.64 4.80
C ILE A 23 2.88 -6.10 4.58
N ASP A 24 2.43 -6.76 5.64
CA ASP A 24 1.87 -8.10 5.51
C ASP A 24 0.36 -8.03 5.20
N GLU A 25 -0.18 -9.10 4.62
CA GLU A 25 -1.60 -9.24 4.26
C GLU A 25 -2.16 -8.00 3.52
N ILE A 26 -1.43 -7.51 2.49
CA ILE A 26 -1.84 -6.29 1.77
C ILE A 26 -3.24 -6.42 1.13
N ASP A 27 -3.73 -7.63 0.88
CA ASP A 27 -5.08 -7.90 0.39
C ASP A 27 -6.20 -7.47 1.34
N ALA A 28 -5.91 -7.31 2.65
CA ALA A 28 -6.86 -6.77 3.62
C ALA A 28 -7.34 -5.35 3.25
N ILE A 29 -6.46 -4.55 2.64
CA ILE A 29 -6.76 -3.18 2.18
C ILE A 29 -6.67 -3.01 0.66
N GLY A 30 -6.03 -3.93 -0.04
CA GLY A 30 -5.68 -3.82 -1.45
C GLY A 30 -6.63 -4.52 -2.41
N THR A 31 -7.78 -5.01 -1.97
CA THR A 31 -8.73 -5.76 -2.83
C THR A 31 -9.53 -4.82 -3.75
N LYS A 32 -9.76 -5.21 -5.01
CA LYS A 32 -10.72 -4.53 -5.91
C LYS A 32 -12.12 -4.58 -5.32
N ARG A 33 -12.65 -3.46 -4.81
CA ARG A 33 -14.05 -3.37 -4.39
C ARG A 33 -14.83 -2.54 -5.41
N PHE A 34 -15.78 -3.19 -6.08
CA PHE A 34 -16.76 -2.55 -6.96
C PHE A 34 -17.96 -2.12 -6.11
N ASP A 35 -18.20 -0.81 -6.03
CA ASP A 35 -19.46 -0.15 -5.62
C ASP A 35 -20.31 -0.82 -4.52
N SER A 36 -19.70 -1.28 -3.43
CA SER A 36 -20.44 -1.74 -2.26
C SER A 36 -20.79 -0.53 -1.35
N GLU A 37 -22.10 -0.27 -1.17
CA GLU A 37 -22.63 0.82 -0.33
C GLU A 37 -22.41 0.63 1.19
N VAL A 38 -21.67 -0.40 1.60
CA VAL A 38 -21.44 -0.73 3.01
C VAL A 38 -20.38 0.20 3.60
N SER A 39 -20.69 0.87 4.72
CA SER A 39 -19.80 1.85 5.36
C SER A 39 -18.39 1.35 5.69
N GLY A 40 -18.22 0.06 6.02
CA GLY A 40 -16.91 -0.54 6.30
C GLY A 40 -15.98 -0.56 5.08
N ASP A 41 -16.55 -0.72 3.89
CA ASP A 41 -15.79 -0.80 2.64
C ASP A 41 -15.19 0.57 2.27
N ARG A 42 -15.87 1.65 2.64
CA ARG A 42 -15.39 3.02 2.43
C ARG A 42 -14.14 3.35 3.26
N GLU A 43 -14.02 2.83 4.48
CA GLU A 43 -12.83 3.06 5.31
C GLU A 43 -11.61 2.32 4.76
N VAL A 44 -11.79 1.06 4.37
CA VAL A 44 -10.76 0.25 3.72
C VAL A 44 -10.30 0.92 2.43
N GLN A 45 -11.24 1.37 1.59
CA GLN A 45 -10.94 2.09 0.36
C GLN A 45 -10.17 3.40 0.60
N ARG A 46 -10.54 4.18 1.62
CA ARG A 46 -9.79 5.40 1.99
C ARG A 46 -8.35 5.07 2.42
N THR A 47 -8.16 3.99 3.15
CA THR A 47 -6.84 3.53 3.58
C THR A 47 -6.00 3.08 2.38
N MET A 48 -6.61 2.36 1.43
CA MET A 48 -5.97 1.97 0.17
C MET A 48 -5.53 3.20 -0.65
N LEU A 49 -6.42 4.18 -0.83
CA LEU A 49 -6.13 5.39 -1.59
C LEU A 49 -4.98 6.20 -0.97
N GLU A 50 -4.94 6.29 0.35
CA GLU A 50 -3.82 6.93 1.05
C GLU A 50 -2.51 6.17 0.82
N LEU A 51 -2.52 4.83 0.89
CA LEU A 51 -1.33 4.03 0.59
C LEU A 51 -0.84 4.30 -0.84
N LEU A 52 -1.74 4.35 -1.83
CA LEU A 52 -1.38 4.67 -3.21
C LEU A 52 -0.75 6.07 -3.32
N ASN A 53 -1.31 7.07 -2.65
CA ASN A 53 -0.76 8.42 -2.63
C ASN A 53 0.64 8.48 -2.02
N GLN A 54 0.90 7.72 -0.94
CA GLN A 54 2.21 7.66 -0.33
C GLN A 54 3.24 6.95 -1.23
N LEU A 55 2.82 5.90 -1.96
CA LEU A 55 3.67 5.20 -2.93
C LEU A 55 4.02 6.09 -4.14
N ASP A 56 3.06 6.85 -4.67
CA ASP A 56 3.29 7.79 -5.78
C ASP A 56 4.16 8.99 -5.37
N GLY A 57 4.17 9.32 -4.07
CA GLY A 57 4.88 10.47 -3.51
C GLY A 57 6.38 10.28 -3.29
N PHE A 58 6.95 9.11 -3.63
CA PHE A 58 8.39 8.89 -3.53
C PHE A 58 9.13 9.54 -4.70
N SER A 59 10.11 10.36 -4.36
CA SER A 59 11.15 10.78 -5.29
C SER A 59 12.16 9.65 -5.49
N SER A 60 12.86 9.63 -6.61
CA SER A 60 13.93 8.66 -6.88
C SER A 60 15.08 8.69 -5.87
N ASP A 61 15.22 9.79 -5.11
CA ASP A 61 16.22 9.95 -4.04
C ASP A 61 15.75 9.40 -2.68
N ASP A 62 14.50 8.97 -2.56
CA ASP A 62 13.98 8.42 -1.31
C ASP A 62 14.60 7.04 -1.03
N ARG A 63 15.41 6.99 0.03
CA ARG A 63 16.04 5.76 0.57
C ARG A 63 15.06 4.90 1.40
N ILE A 64 13.77 4.99 1.07
CA ILE A 64 12.71 4.20 1.67
C ILE A 64 12.28 3.16 0.64
N LYS A 65 12.22 1.89 1.06
CA LYS A 65 11.70 0.80 0.24
C LYS A 65 10.46 0.20 0.89
N VAL A 66 9.51 -0.22 0.06
CA VAL A 66 8.29 -0.89 0.51
C VAL A 66 8.32 -2.33 0.02
N ILE A 67 8.08 -3.27 0.93
CA ILE A 67 7.89 -4.68 0.63
C ILE A 67 6.48 -5.04 1.11
N ALA A 68 5.69 -5.67 0.25
CA ALA A 68 4.35 -6.12 0.58
C ALA A 68 4.22 -7.63 0.36
N ALA A 69 3.48 -8.31 1.24
CA ALA A 69 3.18 -9.73 1.15
C ALA A 69 1.67 -9.97 1.10
N THR A 70 1.26 -10.99 0.35
CA THR A 70 -0.13 -11.49 0.31
C THR A 70 -0.15 -12.93 -0.16
N ASN A 71 -1.17 -13.68 0.28
CA ASN A 71 -1.49 -15.01 -0.24
C ASN A 71 -2.54 -14.97 -1.38
N ARG A 72 -3.08 -13.79 -1.70
CA ARG A 72 -4.21 -13.60 -2.63
C ARG A 72 -3.91 -12.52 -3.67
N ALA A 73 -2.86 -12.72 -4.45
CA ALA A 73 -2.44 -11.75 -5.45
C ALA A 73 -3.46 -11.52 -6.59
N ASP A 74 -4.36 -12.49 -6.82
CA ASP A 74 -5.40 -12.49 -7.86
C ASP A 74 -6.50 -11.44 -7.65
N ILE A 75 -6.79 -11.08 -6.39
CA ILE A 75 -7.85 -10.14 -6.03
C ILE A 75 -7.35 -8.69 -5.83
N LEU A 76 -6.05 -8.47 -5.91
CA LEU A 76 -5.46 -7.16 -5.68
C LEU A 76 -5.89 -6.13 -6.74
N ASP A 77 -6.05 -4.89 -6.28
CA ASP A 77 -6.29 -3.74 -7.13
C ASP A 77 -5.07 -3.53 -8.05
N PRO A 78 -5.24 -3.46 -9.39
CA PRO A 78 -4.12 -3.34 -10.31
C PRO A 78 -3.41 -2.01 -10.14
N ALA A 79 -4.06 -1.01 -9.51
CA ALA A 79 -3.44 0.24 -9.12
C ALA A 79 -2.21 0.00 -8.25
N LEU A 80 -2.21 -0.96 -7.31
CA LEU A 80 -1.03 -1.25 -6.47
C LEU A 80 0.16 -1.75 -7.30
N MET A 81 -0.12 -2.40 -8.43
CA MET A 81 0.89 -3.04 -9.28
C MET A 81 1.32 -2.17 -10.48
N ARG A 82 0.93 -0.89 -10.52
CA ARG A 82 1.38 0.05 -11.56
C ARG A 82 2.83 0.45 -11.31
N SER A 83 3.53 0.80 -12.40
CA SER A 83 4.90 1.31 -12.34
C SER A 83 5.00 2.52 -11.41
N GLY A 84 6.04 2.56 -10.59
CA GLY A 84 6.25 3.56 -9.54
C GLY A 84 5.68 3.19 -8.18
N ARG A 85 5.09 1.99 -8.04
CA ARG A 85 4.49 1.49 -6.79
C ARG A 85 5.14 0.14 -6.42
N LEU A 86 4.40 -0.97 -6.48
CA LEU A 86 4.94 -2.31 -6.28
C LEU A 86 5.46 -2.89 -7.60
N ASP A 87 6.64 -2.41 -8.00
CA ASP A 87 7.22 -2.69 -9.34
C ASP A 87 7.74 -4.11 -9.51
N ARG A 88 8.22 -4.73 -8.42
CA ARG A 88 8.81 -6.07 -8.43
C ARG A 88 7.84 -7.07 -7.83
N LYS A 89 7.59 -8.15 -8.55
CA LYS A 89 6.75 -9.28 -8.13
C LYS A 89 7.65 -10.49 -7.94
N ILE A 90 7.62 -11.07 -6.75
CA ILE A 90 8.40 -12.25 -6.42
C ILE A 90 7.40 -13.31 -5.97
N GLU A 91 7.30 -14.38 -6.73
CA GLU A 91 6.44 -15.51 -6.43
C GLU A 91 7.23 -16.53 -5.61
N PHE A 92 6.60 -17.02 -4.55
CA PHE A 92 7.15 -18.07 -3.70
C PHE A 92 6.44 -19.39 -4.05
N PRO A 93 7.18 -20.46 -4.41
CA PRO A 93 6.63 -21.76 -4.77
C PRO A 93 6.10 -22.55 -3.56
#